data_AF-A0A2D7XHD9-F1
#
_entry.id   AF-A0A2D7XHD9-F1
#
_cell.length_a   1.000
_cell.length_b   1.000
_cell.length_c   1.000
_cell.angle_alpha   90.00
_cell.angle_beta   90.00
_cell.angle_gamma   90.00
#
_symmetry.space_group_name_H-M   'P 1'
#
loop_
_entity.id
_entity.type
_entity.pdbx_description
1 polymer ?
#
loop_
_entity_poly.entity_id
_entity_poly.type
_entity_poly.pdbx_seq_one_letter_code
_entity_poly.pdbx_strand_id
1 'polypeptide(L)'
;MKKDKRFRQGIFKPINSKKYIGKGDPTYRSGWELKFFRWADLNENILAWGSENIVIPYLNPLDSKVHRYFVDNFIIFKDKNGNKNKFIIEIKPSKQTKRPVKTKFKKQKTILYEQKMYIQNTAKWKAANAWAKKNHCKFLLITEKELNIKWRN
;
A
#
# COMPACT_ATOMS: atom_id res chain seq x y z
N MET A 1 1.85 -21.56 -9.66
CA MET A 1 1.94 -20.23 -10.33
C MET A 1 3.36 -20.00 -10.85
N LYS A 2 3.55 -19.85 -12.17
CA LYS A 2 4.86 -19.47 -12.73
C LYS A 2 5.22 -18.06 -12.20
N LYS A 3 6.35 -17.93 -11.49
CA LYS A 3 6.87 -16.64 -11.03
C LYS A 3 7.24 -15.81 -12.27
N ASP A 4 6.61 -14.66 -12.47
CA ASP A 4 7.05 -13.70 -13.48
C ASP A 4 8.39 -13.12 -13.01
N LYS A 5 9.49 -13.45 -13.70
CA LYS A 5 10.85 -13.02 -13.34
C LYS A 5 11.02 -11.49 -13.32
N ARG A 6 10.06 -10.73 -13.88
CA ARG A 6 10.12 -9.26 -13.97
C ARG A 6 9.79 -8.55 -12.66
N PHE A 7 9.06 -9.18 -11.73
CA PHE A 7 8.67 -8.56 -10.47
C PHE A 7 9.06 -9.43 -9.27
N ARG A 8 9.73 -8.83 -8.29
CA ARG A 8 10.04 -9.51 -7.03
C ARG A 8 8.73 -9.73 -6.27
N GLN A 9 8.29 -10.98 -6.22
CA GLN A 9 7.14 -11.44 -5.43
C GLN A 9 7.52 -12.68 -4.63
N GLY A 10 6.89 -12.89 -3.47
CA GLY A 10 7.18 -14.04 -2.61
C GLY A 10 6.62 -13.89 -1.20
N ILE A 11 7.04 -14.81 -0.33
CA ILE A 11 6.71 -14.82 1.09
C ILE A 11 7.88 -14.19 1.85
N PHE A 12 7.58 -13.23 2.72
CA PHE A 12 8.56 -12.66 3.63
C PHE A 12 8.41 -13.33 4.99
N LYS A 13 9.52 -13.85 5.53
CA LYS A 13 9.57 -14.44 6.88
C LYS A 13 10.04 -13.36 7.85
N PRO A 14 9.18 -12.82 8.74
CA PRO A 14 9.58 -11.82 9.71
C PRO A 14 10.67 -12.37 10.62
N ILE A 15 11.75 -11.62 10.80
CA ILE A 15 12.81 -11.94 11.77
C ILE A 15 12.27 -11.63 13.17
N ASN A 16 11.54 -10.52 13.31
CA ASN A 16 10.88 -10.12 14.55
C ASN A 16 9.41 -10.55 14.54
N SER A 17 9.15 -11.85 14.60
CA SER A 17 7.80 -12.43 14.51
C SER A 17 6.79 -11.84 15.51
N LYS A 18 7.24 -11.45 16.71
CA LYS A 18 6.39 -10.79 17.72
C LYS A 18 5.88 -9.40 17.29
N LYS A 19 6.58 -8.72 16.38
CA LYS A 19 6.14 -7.43 15.82
C LYS A 19 5.12 -7.60 14.71
N TYR A 20 5.12 -8.73 14.02
CA TYR A 20 4.18 -8.98 12.94
C TYR A 20 2.84 -9.47 13.49
N ILE A 21 1.76 -8.75 13.21
CA ILE A 21 0.42 -9.01 13.78
C ILE A 21 -0.54 -9.69 12.80
N GLY A 22 -0.06 -10.11 11.63
CA GLY A 22 -0.86 -10.83 10.65
C GLY A 22 -0.95 -12.34 10.94
N LYS A 23 -1.78 -13.04 10.15
CA LYS A 23 -1.86 -14.50 10.21
C LYS A 23 -0.88 -15.12 9.20
N GLY A 24 0.05 -15.93 9.68
CA GLY A 24 1.07 -16.57 8.84
C GLY A 24 2.13 -15.59 8.33
N ASP A 25 2.89 -15.99 7.32
CA ASP A 25 3.93 -15.13 6.73
C ASP A 25 3.32 -14.18 5.66
N PRO A 26 3.66 -12.87 5.67
CA PRO A 26 3.13 -11.92 4.69
C PRO A 26 3.66 -12.19 3.28
N THR A 27 2.79 -12.01 2.29
CA THR A 27 3.15 -12.07 0.87
C THR A 27 3.46 -10.67 0.35
N TYR A 28 4.62 -10.49 -0.27
CA TYR A 28 4.92 -9.27 -1.03
C TYR A 28 4.66 -9.53 -2.52
N ARG A 29 4.03 -8.56 -3.20
CA ARG A 29 3.73 -8.62 -4.64
C ARG A 29 4.66 -7.72 -5.46
N SER A 30 5.54 -6.99 -4.79
CA SER A 30 6.51 -6.08 -5.39
C SER A 30 7.79 -5.99 -4.56
N GLY A 31 8.87 -5.52 -5.20
CA GLY A 31 10.10 -5.21 -4.49
C GLY A 31 9.96 -4.05 -3.49
N TRP A 32 8.92 -3.22 -3.63
CA TRP A 32 8.67 -2.08 -2.77
C TRP A 32 8.02 -2.52 -1.46
N GLU A 33 7.05 -3.42 -1.53
CA GLU A 33 6.49 -4.09 -0.35
C GLU A 33 7.58 -4.88 0.36
N LEU A 34 8.45 -5.60 -0.35
CA LEU A 34 9.58 -6.30 0.30
C LEU A 34 10.52 -5.33 1.03
N LYS A 35 10.79 -4.15 0.46
CA LYS A 35 11.60 -3.12 1.12
C LYS A 35 10.89 -2.58 2.37
N PHE A 36 9.59 -2.33 2.26
CA PHE A 36 8.77 -1.88 3.37
C PHE A 36 8.71 -2.92 4.50
N PHE A 37 8.48 -4.21 4.19
CA PHE A 37 8.44 -5.29 5.18
C PHE A 37 9.75 -5.38 5.95
N ARG A 38 10.90 -5.34 5.26
CA ARG A 38 12.23 -5.33 5.90
C ARG A 38 12.41 -4.13 6.82
N TRP A 39 12.01 -2.95 6.37
CA TRP A 39 12.09 -1.74 7.19
C TRP A 39 11.19 -1.85 8.42
N ALA A 40 9.93 -2.26 8.27
CA ALA A 40 8.98 -2.38 9.37
C ALA A 40 9.44 -3.43 10.40
N ASP A 41 9.95 -4.56 9.91
CA ASP A 41 10.44 -5.66 10.74
C ASP A 41 11.69 -5.26 11.55
N LEU A 42 12.66 -4.59 10.93
CA LEU A 42 13.95 -4.25 11.57
C LEU A 42 13.98 -2.93 12.35
N ASN A 43 13.03 -2.02 12.10
CA ASN A 43 13.02 -0.72 12.76
C ASN A 43 12.51 -0.81 14.21
N GLU A 44 13.35 -0.48 15.19
CA GLU A 44 13.02 -0.48 16.62
C GLU A 44 11.84 0.42 17.01
N ASN A 45 11.62 1.50 16.25
CA ASN A 45 10.50 2.42 16.47
C ASN A 45 9.18 1.87 15.95
N ILE A 46 9.19 0.75 15.20
CA ILE A 46 7.97 0.03 14.83
C ILE A 46 7.67 -0.99 15.92
N LEU A 47 6.59 -0.78 16.65
CA LEU A 47 6.15 -1.66 17.73
C LEU A 47 5.35 -2.85 17.21
N ALA A 48 4.57 -2.63 16.14
CA ALA A 48 3.79 -3.66 15.48
C ALA A 48 3.60 -3.31 14.01
N TRP A 49 3.51 -4.31 13.14
CA TRP A 49 3.19 -4.13 11.73
C TRP A 49 2.39 -5.31 11.17
N GLY A 50 1.60 -5.05 10.13
CA GLY A 50 0.80 -6.06 9.45
C GLY A 50 0.66 -5.74 7.97
N SER A 51 0.27 -6.75 7.19
CA SER A 51 0.00 -6.61 5.76
C SER A 51 -1.35 -7.24 5.43
N GLU A 52 -2.17 -6.54 4.64
CA GLU A 52 -3.53 -6.94 4.21
C GLU A 52 -4.51 -7.32 5.34
N ASN A 53 -4.21 -6.93 6.58
CA ASN A 53 -5.00 -7.26 7.76
C ASN A 53 -6.19 -6.32 8.01
N ILE A 54 -6.24 -5.18 7.30
CA ILE A 54 -7.33 -4.20 7.42
C ILE A 54 -8.13 -4.17 6.11
N VAL A 55 -9.43 -4.42 6.24
CA VAL A 55 -10.40 -4.41 5.14
C VAL A 55 -11.36 -3.24 5.32
N ILE A 56 -11.43 -2.37 4.32
CA ILE A 56 -12.23 -1.15 4.34
C ILE A 56 -13.30 -1.25 3.24
N PRO A 57 -14.61 -1.17 3.57
CA PRO A 57 -15.64 -1.07 2.56
C PRO A 57 -15.57 0.31 1.87
N TYR A 58 -15.74 0.33 0.55
CA TYR A 58 -15.83 1.58 -0.21
C TYR A 58 -16.85 1.45 -1.35
N LEU A 59 -17.54 2.55 -1.67
CA LEU A 59 -18.41 2.61 -2.84
C LEU A 59 -17.54 2.73 -4.10
N ASN A 60 -17.64 1.75 -5.00
CA ASN A 60 -16.95 1.80 -6.28
C ASN A 60 -17.75 2.68 -7.25
N PRO A 61 -17.21 3.83 -7.68
CA PRO A 61 -17.96 4.78 -8.52
C PRO A 61 -18.18 4.29 -9.96
N LEU A 62 -17.55 3.18 -10.37
CA LEU A 62 -17.70 2.64 -11.73
C LEU A 62 -18.95 1.75 -11.89
N ASP A 63 -19.45 1.17 -10.80
CA ASP A 63 -20.60 0.25 -10.78
C ASP A 63 -21.61 0.57 -9.66
N SER A 64 -21.32 1.58 -8.85
CA SER A 64 -22.14 2.02 -7.71
C SER A 64 -22.36 0.93 -6.65
N LYS A 65 -21.47 -0.05 -6.53
CA LYS A 65 -21.54 -1.14 -5.53
C LYS A 65 -20.49 -0.99 -4.44
N VAL A 66 -20.77 -1.53 -3.26
CA VAL A 66 -19.81 -1.57 -2.16
C VAL A 66 -18.81 -2.70 -2.38
N HIS A 67 -17.53 -2.35 -2.42
CA HIS A 67 -16.41 -3.26 -2.62
C HIS A 67 -15.49 -3.29 -1.39
N ARG A 68 -14.65 -4.32 -1.31
CA ARG A 68 -13.64 -4.46 -0.24
C ARG A 68 -12.29 -3.92 -0.71
N TYR A 69 -11.70 -3.04 0.08
CA TYR A 69 -10.33 -2.58 -0.09
C TYR A 69 -9.46 -3.19 1.03
N PHE A 70 -8.53 -4.05 0.63
CA PHE A 70 -7.49 -4.59 1.51
C PHE A 70 -6.33 -3.59 1.48
N VAL A 71 -6.05 -2.94 2.60
CA VAL A 71 -4.95 -1.98 2.68
C VAL A 71 -3.62 -2.73 2.71
N ASP A 72 -2.63 -2.27 1.95
CA ASP A 72 -1.36 -2.99 1.82
C ASP A 72 -0.70 -3.26 3.19
N ASN A 73 -0.65 -2.25 4.07
CA ASN A 73 0.07 -2.34 5.34
C ASN A 73 -0.58 -1.57 6.51
N PHE A 74 -0.26 -1.99 7.73
CA PHE A 74 -0.55 -1.30 8.98
C PHE A 74 0.72 -1.24 9.85
N ILE A 75 0.93 -0.14 10.57
CA ILE A 75 2.01 -0.02 11.57
C ILE A 75 1.56 0.71 12.83
N ILE A 76 2.22 0.37 13.95
CA ILE A 76 2.26 1.18 15.16
C ILE A 76 3.69 1.69 15.32
N PHE A 77 3.87 3.00 15.21
CA PHE A 77 5.15 3.67 15.29
C PHE A 77 5.27 4.44 16.61
N LYS A 78 6.38 4.25 17.32
CA LYS A 78 6.77 5.02 18.50
C LYS A 78 7.57 6.24 18.03
N ASP A 79 7.08 7.43 18.30
CA ASP A 79 7.84 8.64 17.99
C ASP A 79 8.93 8.93 19.04
N LYS A 80 9.74 9.96 18.77
CA LYS A 80 10.84 10.39 19.66
C LYS A 80 10.39 10.79 21.07
N ASN A 81 9.12 11.15 21.24
CA ASN A 81 8.54 11.52 22.53
C ASN A 81 7.91 10.30 23.23
N GLY A 82 7.97 9.12 22.61
CA GLY A 82 7.40 7.87 23.12
C GLY A 82 5.93 7.64 22.74
N ASN A 83 5.30 8.53 21.98
CA ASN A 83 3.89 8.38 21.63
C ASN A 83 3.70 7.31 20.56
N LYS A 84 2.62 6.53 20.71
CA LYS A 84 2.23 5.49 19.75
C LYS A 84 1.31 6.08 18.70
N ASN A 85 1.81 6.15 17.46
CA ASN A 85 1.09 6.62 16.29
C ASN A 85 0.71 5.42 15.41
N LYS A 86 -0.57 5.32 15.03
CA LYS A 86 -1.05 4.23 14.15
C LYS A 86 -1.19 4.71 12.73
N PHE A 87 -0.73 3.90 11.77
CA PHE A 87 -0.82 4.23 10.35
C PHE A 87 -1.36 3.04 9.56
N ILE A 88 -2.21 3.36 8.58
CA ILE A 88 -2.51 2.46 7.46
C ILE A 88 -1.85 3.01 6.21
N ILE A 89 -1.22 2.14 5.43
CA ILE A 89 -0.26 2.51 4.41
C ILE A 89 -0.61 1.79 3.12
N GLU A 90 -0.69 2.56 2.03
CA GLU A 90 -0.76 2.05 0.67
C GLU A 90 0.57 2.31 -0.04
N ILE A 91 1.10 1.34 -0.78
CA ILE A 91 2.31 1.47 -1.58
C ILE A 91 1.93 1.45 -3.07
N LYS A 92 2.15 2.56 -3.78
CA LYS A 92 1.87 2.66 -5.23
C LYS A 92 2.93 3.45 -5.99
N PRO A 93 3.17 3.14 -7.27
CA PRO A 93 3.97 3.99 -8.14
C PRO A 93 3.40 5.40 -8.19
N SER A 94 4.27 6.40 -8.04
CA SER A 94 3.92 7.83 -8.13
C SER A 94 3.14 8.16 -9.41
N LYS A 95 3.42 7.47 -10.52
CA LYS A 95 2.66 7.63 -11.76
C LYS A 95 1.18 7.26 -11.62
N GLN A 96 0.84 6.30 -10.76
CA GLN A 96 -0.54 5.85 -10.51
C GLN A 96 -1.30 6.72 -9.50
N THR A 97 -0.61 7.62 -8.79
CA THR A 97 -1.23 8.58 -7.87
C THR A 97 -1.75 9.82 -8.59
N LYS A 98 -1.36 10.01 -9.85
CA LYS A 98 -1.72 11.16 -10.68
C LYS A 98 -2.81 10.78 -11.68
N ARG A 99 -3.64 11.76 -12.01
CA ARG A 99 -4.63 11.62 -13.09
C ARG A 99 -3.90 11.26 -14.39
N PRO A 100 -4.34 10.23 -15.12
CA PRO A 100 -3.66 9.82 -16.33
C PRO A 100 -3.86 10.85 -17.46
N VAL A 101 -2.78 11.16 -18.16
CA VAL A 101 -2.74 12.12 -19.26
C VAL A 101 -2.65 11.39 -20.59
N LYS A 102 -3.43 11.84 -21.58
CA LYS A 102 -3.38 11.35 -22.97
C LYS A 102 -2.16 11.94 -23.67
N THR A 103 -1.40 11.11 -24.36
CA THR A 103 -0.25 11.52 -25.18
C THR A 103 -0.39 10.97 -26.59
N LYS A 104 0.33 11.55 -27.57
CA LYS A 104 0.27 11.16 -28.99
C LYS A 104 0.44 9.65 -29.21
N PHE A 105 1.30 9.00 -28.40
CA PHE A 105 1.63 7.58 -28.55
C PHE A 105 0.81 6.63 -27.66
N LYS A 106 -0.02 7.17 -26.75
CA LYS A 106 -0.79 6.32 -25.82
C LYS A 106 -2.09 5.86 -26.48
N LYS A 107 -2.26 4.53 -26.60
CA LYS A 107 -3.46 3.91 -27.16
C LYS A 107 -4.71 4.25 -26.34
N GLN A 108 -5.86 4.42 -27.00
CA GLN A 108 -7.13 4.76 -26.36
C GLN A 108 -7.54 3.74 -25.27
N LYS A 109 -7.33 2.45 -25.53
CA LYS A 109 -7.60 1.39 -24.54
C LYS A 109 -6.78 1.54 -23.25
N THR A 110 -5.53 1.99 -23.37
CA THR A 110 -4.62 2.17 -22.24
C THR A 110 -5.05 3.36 -21.39
N ILE A 111 -5.41 4.49 -22.02
CA ILE A 111 -5.88 5.66 -21.27
C ILE A 111 -7.20 5.37 -20.53
N LEU A 112 -8.14 4.66 -21.16
CA LEU A 112 -9.40 4.27 -20.52
C LEU A 112 -9.16 3.34 -19.32
N TYR A 113 -8.25 2.38 -19.46
CA TYR A 113 -7.85 1.50 -18.35
C TYR A 113 -7.23 2.29 -17.18
N GLU A 114 -6.26 3.16 -17.47
CA GLU A 114 -5.61 4.00 -16.46
C GLU A 114 -6.63 4.92 -15.76
N GLN A 115 -7.61 5.47 -16.50
CA GLN A 115 -8.67 6.32 -15.95
C GLN A 115 -9.57 5.56 -14.99
N LYS A 116 -10.04 4.37 -15.37
CA LYS A 116 -10.85 3.50 -14.49
C LYS A 116 -10.07 3.16 -13.21
N MET A 117 -8.81 2.78 -13.34
CA MET A 117 -7.94 2.49 -12.18
C MET A 117 -7.75 3.71 -11.28
N TYR A 118 -7.51 4.90 -11.85
CA TYR A 118 -7.35 6.13 -11.09
C TYR A 118 -8.63 6.48 -10.31
N ILE A 119 -9.80 6.38 -10.94
CA ILE A 119 -11.10 6.63 -10.31
C ILE A 119 -11.33 5.66 -9.15
N GLN A 120 -11.11 4.36 -9.38
CA GLN A 120 -11.32 3.33 -8.36
C GLN A 120 -10.35 3.49 -7.17
N ASN A 121 -9.06 3.73 -7.43
CA ASN A 121 -8.06 3.93 -6.38
C ASN A 121 -8.31 5.22 -5.58
N THR A 122 -8.73 6.31 -6.25
CA THR A 122 -9.13 7.55 -5.56
C THR A 122 -10.28 7.30 -4.58
N ALA A 123 -11.28 6.51 -4.97
CA ALA A 123 -12.38 6.13 -4.09
C ALA A 123 -11.91 5.29 -2.89
N LYS A 124 -11.01 4.33 -3.12
CA LYS A 124 -10.37 3.54 -2.05
C LYS A 124 -9.64 4.43 -1.05
N TRP A 125 -8.80 5.35 -1.51
CA TRP A 125 -8.01 6.23 -0.64
C TRP A 125 -8.90 7.22 0.13
N LYS A 126 -9.99 7.69 -0.47
CA LYS A 126 -10.99 8.51 0.24
C LYS A 126 -11.62 7.73 1.39
N ALA A 127 -12.04 6.49 1.15
CA ALA A 127 -12.58 5.62 2.19
C ALA A 127 -11.53 5.29 3.27
N ALA A 128 -10.27 5.06 2.86
CA ALA A 128 -9.16 4.79 3.77
C ALA A 128 -8.88 5.94 4.73
N ASN A 129 -8.84 7.18 4.21
CA ASN A 129 -8.66 8.38 5.03
C ASN A 129 -9.80 8.54 6.04
N ALA A 130 -11.05 8.36 5.61
CA ALA A 130 -12.21 8.45 6.50
C ALA A 130 -12.17 7.37 7.59
N TRP A 131 -11.85 6.13 7.22
CA TRP A 131 -11.68 5.02 8.16
C TRP A 131 -10.53 5.30 9.14
N ALA A 132 -9.39 5.78 8.67
CA ALA A 132 -8.24 6.08 9.51
C ALA A 132 -8.59 7.13 10.58
N LYS A 133 -9.27 8.22 10.18
CA LYS A 133 -9.73 9.25 11.10
C LYS A 133 -10.66 8.70 12.19
N LYS A 134 -11.60 7.83 11.82
CA LYS A 134 -12.53 7.18 12.77
C LYS A 134 -11.82 6.23 13.75
N ASN A 135 -10.70 5.63 13.33
CA ASN A 135 -9.97 4.64 14.12
C ASN A 135 -8.70 5.21 14.81
N HIS A 136 -8.61 6.54 14.95
CA HIS A 136 -7.44 7.22 15.52
C HIS A 136 -6.11 6.79 14.86
N CYS A 137 -6.15 6.63 13.54
CA CYS A 137 -5.03 6.28 12.68
C CYS A 137 -4.82 7.38 11.63
N LYS A 138 -3.66 7.36 10.96
CA LYS A 138 -3.40 8.18 9.78
C LYS A 138 -3.27 7.30 8.54
N PHE A 139 -3.78 7.76 7.40
CA PHE A 139 -3.55 7.08 6.12
C PHE A 139 -2.38 7.72 5.40
N LEU A 140 -1.44 6.91 4.92
CA LEU A 140 -0.29 7.35 4.15
C LEU A 140 -0.26 6.62 2.80
N LEU A 141 -0.02 7.39 1.74
CA LEU A 141 0.26 6.86 0.41
C LEU A 141 1.76 7.00 0.15
N ILE A 142 2.46 5.88 0.12
CA ILE A 142 3.90 5.79 -0.06
C ILE A 142 4.21 5.42 -1.51
N THR A 143 5.18 6.12 -2.09
CA THR A 143 5.68 5.86 -3.44
C THR A 143 7.17 5.48 -3.41
N GLU A 144 7.76 5.24 -4.58
CA GLU A 144 9.19 4.99 -4.72
C GLU A 144 10.07 6.11 -4.14
N LYS A 145 9.54 7.34 -4.04
CA LYS A 145 10.27 8.52 -3.54
C LYS A 145 10.54 8.42 -2.05
N GLU A 146 9.53 8.09 -1.27
CA GLU A 146 9.62 7.96 0.19
C GLU A 146 10.39 6.70 0.58
N LEU A 147 10.38 5.67 -0.27
CA LEU A 147 11.17 4.45 -0.07
C LEU A 147 12.64 4.63 -0.45
N ASN A 148 13.11 5.80 -0.89
CA ASN A 148 14.47 6.04 -1.41
C ASN A 148 14.90 4.96 -2.42
N ILE A 149 14.06 4.69 -3.42
CA ILE A 149 14.34 3.72 -4.48
C ILE A 149 14.87 4.51 -5.68
N LYS A 150 16.19 4.41 -5.92
CA LYS A 150 16.79 4.88 -7.17
C LYS A 150 16.57 3.82 -8.25
N TRP A 151 16.05 4.22 -9.41
CA TRP A 151 16.06 3.37 -10.60
C TRP A 151 17.52 3.07 -10.94
N ARG A 152 17.89 1.80 -11.05
CA ARG A 152 19.11 1.45 -11.78
C ARG A 152 18.76 1.65 -13.26
N ASN A 153 19.34 2.67 -13.87
CA ASN A 153 19.45 2.75 -15.32
C ASN A 153 20.30 1.58 -15.82
#